data_AF-A0A318DV29-F1
#
_entry.id   AF-A0A318DV29-F1
#
_cell.length_a   1.000
_cell.length_b   1.000
_cell.length_c   1.000
_cell.angle_alpha   90.00
_cell.angle_beta   90.00
_cell.angle_gamma   90.00
#
_symmetry.space_group_name_H-M   'P 1'
#
loop_
_entity.id
_entity.type
_entity.pdbx_description
1 polymer ?
#
loop_
_entity_poly.entity_id
_entity_poly.type
_entity_poly.pdbx_seq_one_letter_code
_entity_poly.pdbx_strand_id
1 'polypeptide(L)'
;MSNSGWQPIETAPRDGTEIIVGFDCATQWIVHMAFYRSESEIREMEGIGDWSMEDVGWWSYTLTSVGQERLDGYRTPTHWIPLPKVPIV
;
A
#
# COMPACT_ATOMS: atom_id res chain seq x y z
N MET A 1 12.06 19.95 -15.96
CA MET A 1 11.80 19.32 -14.65
C MET A 1 11.84 17.83 -14.87
N SER A 2 12.77 17.09 -14.25
CA SER A 2 12.76 15.62 -14.33
C SER A 2 11.51 15.13 -13.63
N ASN A 3 10.61 14.46 -14.35
CA ASN A 3 9.43 13.86 -13.77
C ASN A 3 9.90 12.80 -12.76
N SER A 4 9.62 12.98 -11.48
CA SER A 4 10.19 12.17 -10.38
C SER A 4 9.71 10.70 -10.38
N GLY A 5 8.89 10.30 -11.36
CA GLY A 5 8.30 8.97 -11.48
C GLY A 5 7.03 8.78 -10.65
N TRP A 6 6.85 9.61 -9.61
CA TRP A 6 5.69 9.58 -8.72
C TRP A 6 4.40 9.96 -9.44
N GLN A 7 3.36 9.18 -9.17
CA GLN A 7 2.01 9.35 -9.70
C GLN A 7 1.01 9.53 -8.55
N PRO A 8 -0.12 10.22 -8.76
CA PRO A 8 -1.19 10.32 -7.76
C PRO A 8 -1.68 8.93 -7.34
N ILE A 9 -1.93 8.71 -6.05
CA ILE A 9 -2.34 7.40 -5.53
C ILE A 9 -3.64 6.88 -6.14
N GLU A 10 -4.51 7.77 -6.62
CA GLU A 10 -5.77 7.40 -7.27
C GLU A 10 -5.56 6.64 -8.58
N THR A 11 -4.38 6.74 -9.19
CA THR A 11 -4.01 6.00 -10.42
C THR A 11 -3.30 4.68 -10.14
N ALA A 12 -3.05 4.36 -8.87
CA ALA A 12 -2.36 3.13 -8.48
C ALA A 12 -3.23 1.90 -8.75
N PRO A 13 -2.61 0.75 -9.10
CA PRO A 13 -3.34 -0.51 -9.23
C PRO A 13 -3.94 -0.93 -7.88
N ARG A 14 -5.20 -1.37 -7.90
CA ARG A 14 -5.95 -1.84 -6.72
C ARG A 14 -6.25 -3.34 -6.76
N ASP A 15 -5.46 -4.07 -7.53
CA ASP A 15 -5.58 -5.51 -7.81
C ASP A 15 -4.66 -6.36 -6.94
N GLY A 16 -4.11 -5.79 -5.86
CA GLY A 16 -3.15 -6.47 -4.99
C GLY A 16 -1.69 -6.35 -5.45
N THR A 17 -1.41 -5.71 -6.59
CA THR A 17 -0.03 -5.44 -7.04
C THR A 17 0.75 -4.67 -5.97
N GLU A 18 1.94 -5.18 -5.62
CA GLU A 18 2.85 -4.50 -4.71
C GLU A 18 3.53 -3.30 -5.40
N ILE A 19 3.53 -2.16 -4.72
CA ILE A 19 4.04 -0.88 -5.19
C ILE A 19 4.81 -0.16 -4.08
N ILE A 20 5.55 0.89 -4.44
CA ILE A 20 6.06 1.84 -3.44
C ILE A 20 5.06 2.98 -3.36
N VAL A 21 4.59 3.27 -2.15
CA VAL A 21 3.74 4.43 -1.85
C VAL A 21 4.50 5.47 -1.05
N GLY A 22 4.06 6.72 -1.13
CA GLY A 22 4.63 7.81 -0.36
C GLY A 22 3.60 8.84 0.10
N PHE A 23 3.91 9.47 1.22
CA PHE A 23 3.12 10.53 1.83
C PHE A 23 4.02 11.45 2.67
N ASP A 24 3.58 12.68 2.87
CA ASP A 24 4.18 13.59 3.84
C ASP A 24 3.64 13.27 5.23
N CYS A 25 4.52 13.04 6.18
CA CYS A 25 4.18 12.93 7.59
C CYS A 25 5.10 13.85 8.40
N ALA A 26 4.52 14.89 9.00
CA ALA A 26 5.25 15.89 9.77
C ALA A 26 6.44 16.49 8.99
N THR A 27 6.21 16.90 7.73
CA THR A 27 7.21 17.50 6.81
C THR A 27 8.31 16.55 6.32
N GLN A 28 8.21 15.26 6.64
CA GLN A 28 9.10 14.22 6.14
C GLN A 28 8.39 13.37 5.10
N TRP A 29 9.03 13.18 3.95
CA TRP A 29 8.57 12.19 2.96
C TRP A 29 8.86 10.78 3.48
N ILE A 30 7.79 10.00 3.70
CA ILE A 30 7.84 8.61 4.14
C ILE A 30 7.45 7.72 2.97
N VAL A 31 8.10 6.56 2.85
CA VAL A 31 7.82 5.58 1.81
C VAL A 31 7.58 4.19 2.41
N HIS A 32 6.66 3.45 1.82
CA HIS A 32 6.35 2.07 2.18
C HIS A 32 6.27 1.20 0.92
N MET A 33 6.68 -0.07 1.04
CA MET A 33 6.20 -1.10 0.12
C MET A 33 4.79 -1.47 0.56
N ALA A 34 3.82 -1.36 -0.33
CA ALA A 34 2.40 -1.49 0.00
C ALA A 34 1.63 -2.22 -1.09
N PHE A 35 0.45 -2.72 -0.72
CA PHE A 35 -0.52 -3.36 -1.59
C PHE A 35 -1.93 -2.89 -1.20
N TYR A 36 -2.86 -2.95 -2.15
CA TYR A 36 -4.26 -2.62 -1.89
C TYR A 36 -5.04 -3.89 -1.55
N ARG A 37 -5.66 -3.90 -0.37
CA ARG A 37 -6.57 -4.96 0.05
C ARG A 37 -7.99 -4.60 -0.40
N SER A 38 -8.53 -5.40 -1.31
CA SER A 38 -9.81 -5.13 -1.97
C SER A 38 -11.02 -5.60 -1.16
N GLU A 39 -12.21 -5.09 -1.48
CA GLU A 39 -13.46 -5.58 -0.88
C GLU A 39 -13.67 -7.08 -1.12
N SER A 40 -13.35 -7.57 -2.31
CA SER A 40 -13.50 -9.00 -2.64
C SER A 40 -12.57 -9.86 -1.79
N GLU A 41 -11.33 -9.43 -1.60
CA GLU A 41 -10.37 -10.14 -0.76
C GLU A 41 -10.81 -10.19 0.71
N ILE A 42 -11.29 -9.06 1.25
CA ILE A 42 -11.86 -9.02 2.62
C ILE A 42 -13.04 -9.99 2.76
N ARG A 43 -13.96 -10.01 1.79
CA ARG A 43 -15.11 -10.93 1.81
C ARG A 43 -14.70 -12.40 1.74
N GLU A 44 -13.64 -12.72 1.00
CA GLU A 44 -13.10 -14.09 0.95
C GLU A 44 -12.45 -14.51 2.28
N MET A 45 -12.03 -13.55 3.09
CA MET A 45 -11.47 -13.77 4.43
C MET A 45 -12.53 -13.69 5.54
N GLU A 46 -13.80 -13.42 5.23
CA GLU A 46 -14.87 -13.44 6.24
C GLU A 46 -14.91 -14.79 6.96
N GLY A 47 -14.86 -14.74 8.30
CA GLY A 47 -14.80 -15.93 9.15
C GLY A 47 -13.40 -16.53 9.35
N ILE A 48 -12.37 -15.96 8.72
CA ILE A 48 -10.95 -16.31 8.93
C ILE A 48 -10.26 -15.11 9.60
N GLY A 49 -10.26 -15.06 10.93
CA GLY A 49 -9.64 -13.97 11.70
C GLY A 49 -10.60 -12.81 11.96
N ASP A 50 -10.04 -11.65 12.28
CA ASP A 50 -10.77 -10.42 12.69
C ASP A 50 -10.75 -9.36 11.58
N TRP A 51 -11.00 -9.78 10.34
CA TRP A 51 -11.03 -8.89 9.17
C TRP A 51 -12.46 -8.43 8.86
N SER A 52 -12.59 -7.17 8.49
CA SER A 52 -13.88 -6.53 8.21
C SER A 52 -13.83 -5.62 6.98
N MET A 53 -14.99 -5.18 6.51
CA MET A 53 -15.08 -4.19 5.43
C MET A 53 -14.38 -2.86 5.77
N GLU A 54 -14.16 -2.58 7.05
CA GLU A 54 -13.37 -1.41 7.46
C GLU A 54 -11.90 -1.56 7.06
N ASP A 55 -11.39 -2.77 6.84
CA ASP A 55 -9.99 -3.06 6.53
C ASP A 55 -9.64 -2.94 5.04
N VAL A 56 -10.59 -2.54 4.20
CA VAL A 56 -10.32 -2.22 2.79
C VAL A 56 -9.42 -0.98 2.70
N GLY A 57 -8.35 -1.07 1.90
CA GLY A 57 -7.43 0.04 1.71
C GLY A 57 -5.98 -0.36 1.48
N TRP A 58 -5.08 0.59 1.69
CA TRP A 58 -3.64 0.39 1.54
C TRP A 58 -3.04 -0.23 2.80
N TRP A 59 -2.28 -1.30 2.61
CA TRP A 59 -1.57 -2.01 3.66
C TRP A 59 -0.09 -2.12 3.32
N SER A 60 0.76 -2.12 4.33
CA SER A 60 2.21 -2.35 4.21
C SER A 60 2.62 -3.51 5.10
N TYR A 61 3.60 -4.30 4.64
CA TYR A 61 4.27 -5.23 5.53
C TYR A 61 5.12 -4.46 6.54
N THR A 62 5.16 -4.99 7.75
CA THR A 62 6.01 -4.50 8.84
C THR A 62 7.23 -5.42 8.96
N LEU A 63 7.69 -5.72 10.18
CA LEU A 63 8.88 -6.52 10.47
C LEU A 63 8.88 -7.93 9.85
N THR A 64 7.71 -8.46 9.44
CA THR A 64 7.54 -9.81 8.90
C THR A 64 6.49 -9.84 7.80
N SER A 65 6.45 -10.93 7.01
CA SER A 65 5.45 -11.14 5.96
C SER A 65 4.02 -11.33 6.46
N VAL A 66 3.83 -11.61 7.75
CA VAL A 66 2.50 -11.76 8.38
C VAL A 66 2.12 -10.54 9.23
N GLY A 67 3.11 -9.72 9.62
CA GLY A 67 2.87 -8.47 10.31
C GLY A 67 2.53 -7.39 9.29
N GLN A 68 1.32 -6.87 9.32
CA GLN A 68 0.85 -5.86 8.36
C GLN A 68 0.28 -4.67 9.13
N GLU A 69 0.43 -3.48 8.57
CA GLU A 69 -0.20 -2.27 9.08
C GLU A 69 -1.00 -1.57 8.00
N ARG A 70 -2.15 -1.04 8.39
CA ARG A 70 -2.95 -0.20 7.53
C ARG A 70 -2.31 1.18 7.40
N LEU A 71 -2.28 1.71 6.18
CA LEU A 71 -1.83 3.06 5.88
C LEU A 71 -3.05 3.99 5.77
N ASP A 72 -3.43 4.59 6.89
CA ASP A 72 -4.60 5.46 7.04
C ASP A 72 -4.29 6.72 7.89
N GLY A 73 -5.27 7.62 7.98
CA GLY A 73 -5.13 8.87 8.73
C GLY A 73 -3.96 9.71 8.21
N TYR A 74 -3.04 10.06 9.11
CA TYR A 74 -1.82 10.83 8.77
C TYR A 74 -0.79 10.03 7.94
N ARG A 75 -1.01 8.72 7.76
CA ARG A 75 -0.19 7.82 6.93
C ARG A 75 -0.86 7.46 5.61
N THR A 76 -2.00 8.09 5.29
CA THR A 76 -2.71 7.82 4.04
C THR A 76 -1.79 8.13 2.85
N PRO A 77 -1.50 7.15 1.98
CA PRO A 77 -0.69 7.36 0.79
C PRO A 77 -1.27 8.44 -0.10
N THR A 78 -0.41 9.26 -0.70
CA THR A 78 -0.82 10.30 -1.67
C THR A 78 -0.21 10.10 -3.04
N HIS A 79 0.92 9.39 -3.12
CA HIS A 79 1.62 9.12 -4.36
C HIS A 79 2.15 7.68 -4.40
N TRP A 80 2.43 7.19 -5.62
CA TRP A 80 3.03 5.88 -5.82
C TRP A 80 4.02 5.83 -7.00
N ILE A 81 4.88 4.80 -6.99
CA ILE A 81 5.69 4.34 -8.10
C ILE A 81 5.66 2.80 -8.17
N PRO A 82 5.83 2.17 -9.34
CA PRO A 82 5.97 0.72 -9.42
C PRO A 82 7.22 0.25 -8.67
N LEU A 83 7.21 -0.99 -8.20
CA LEU A 83 8.43 -1.62 -7.68
C LEU A 83 9.52 -1.64 -8.78
N PRO A 84 10.80 -1.45 -8.41
CA PRO A 84 11.88 -1.71 -9.33
C PRO A 84 11.84 -3.17 -9.77
N LYS A 85 12.31 -3.45 -11.00
CA LYS A 85 12.43 -4.83 -11.47
C LYS A 85 13.25 -5.63 -10.47
N VAL A 86 12.74 -6.80 -10.09
CA VAL A 86 13.48 -7.75 -9.25
C VAL A 86 14.85 -8.04 -9.90
N PRO A 87 15.94 -8.08 -9.10
CA PRO A 87 17.25 -8.44 -9.63
C PRO A 87 17.20 -9.82 -10.29
N ILE A 88 17.89 -9.97 -11.43
CA ILE A 88 18.14 -11.29 -12.00
C ILE A 88 19.24 -11.92 -11.13
N VAL A 89 18.90 -13.05 -10.49
CA VAL A 89 19.84 -13.87 -9.72
C VAL A 89 20.56 -14.89 -10.59
#